data_AF-A0A7S2JZE7-F1
#
_entry.id   AF-A0A7S2JZE7-F1
#
_cell.length_a   1.000
_cell.length_b   1.000
_cell.length_c   1.000
_cell.angle_alpha   90.00
_cell.angle_beta   90.00
_cell.angle_gamma   90.00
#
_symmetry.space_group_name_H-M   'P 1'
#
loop_
_entity.id
_entity.type
_entity.pdbx_description
1 polymer ?
#
loop_
_entity_poly.entity_id
_entity_poly.type
_entity_poly.pdbx_seq_one_letter_code
_entity_poly.pdbx_strand_id
1 'polypeptide(L)'
;MTDMDTDGSHIKGLIINFIHFFWPSLLECGFISEFTTPLLKARHGQKVQSFYSMQEYESWREKTSNADKYTIKYYKGLGTNTTAEALDYFENFDRHRRKYQYNADFDDRMINLVFDKGSASKRKDWILKSYDPKGTVECTDDGHVPYHEFINKELIHFSHGDNLRSIPSAIDGLKPSMRKILYGALKRKLTSEIKVAQLAGYISEQTHYHHGEASLQATIVNMAQDYVGSNNINILEPIGQFGTRLIGGRDQASPRYIFTKLSKFARLLFPSEDDPLLDYLEEDGHLIEPRYYCPIIPLALVNGGQGIGSGWSTTIPQFCPHDLIHYIRAKLNNLDNAAVTLPQIRPKVRGFVGEIIARPDGKGYTSRGVIARHGKNSLIISELPVGRWTSDYKSFLTKMLARGDITSFSEDHSTENIHFQVRMPIAKLLRAEKRGFHKVFQLESNLPTTNMHAFSHDSVITKYSTPEQMIDNDFFPVRLDLYSRRKESMMADLSYACALAKNKARFIAAVATGDLDIVQGTAKRKEDTISLLQEQKFDAMMDLKLIKHAQSDTLDAKHADEDETSNASASNKDYDYLLNMPLSSFSLERVEELNNSVAKVEGELNILRSKTIADLWSEDLDRLEEHLKGHMN
;
A
#
# COMPACT_ATOMS: atom_id res chain seq x y z
N MET A 1 -30.75 -7.26 -9.49
CA MET A 1 -30.27 -7.60 -8.15
C MET A 1 -28.77 -7.82 -8.26
N THR A 2 -27.98 -7.18 -7.42
CA THR A 2 -26.52 -7.27 -7.38
C THR A 2 -26.09 -7.30 -5.91
N ASP A 3 -24.84 -7.65 -5.65
CA ASP A 3 -24.23 -7.41 -4.35
C ASP A 3 -24.31 -5.91 -4.00
N MET A 4 -24.40 -5.59 -2.70
CA MET A 4 -24.51 -4.23 -2.19
C MET A 4 -23.11 -3.66 -1.94
N ASP A 5 -22.28 -3.73 -2.97
CA ASP A 5 -20.93 -3.19 -3.01
C ASP A 5 -20.75 -2.28 -4.24
N THR A 6 -19.57 -1.68 -4.33
CA THR A 6 -19.26 -0.76 -5.43
C THR A 6 -19.20 -1.48 -6.78
N ASP A 7 -18.70 -2.71 -6.85
CA ASP A 7 -18.69 -3.51 -8.08
C ASP A 7 -20.12 -3.89 -8.52
N GLY A 8 -21.04 -4.15 -7.59
CA GLY A 8 -22.47 -4.33 -7.86
C GLY A 8 -23.11 -3.07 -8.44
N SER A 9 -22.75 -1.89 -7.91
CA SER A 9 -23.18 -0.59 -8.45
C SER A 9 -22.69 -0.39 -9.90
N HIS A 10 -21.47 -0.82 -10.22
CA HIS A 10 -20.97 -0.82 -11.60
C HIS A 10 -21.77 -1.74 -12.52
N ILE A 11 -22.13 -2.95 -12.05
CA ILE A 11 -22.98 -3.87 -12.82
C ILE A 11 -24.34 -3.23 -13.12
N LYS A 12 -24.98 -2.59 -12.13
CA LYS A 12 -26.22 -1.84 -12.34
C LYS A 12 -26.02 -0.78 -13.43
N GLY A 13 -24.96 0.02 -13.33
CA GLY A 13 -24.62 1.04 -14.32
C GLY A 13 -24.40 0.48 -15.73
N LEU A 14 -23.70 -0.66 -15.86
CA LEU A 14 -23.49 -1.33 -17.15
C LEU A 14 -24.81 -1.83 -17.77
N ILE A 15 -25.73 -2.36 -16.96
CA ILE A 15 -27.06 -2.79 -17.42
C ILE A 15 -27.87 -1.58 -17.88
N ILE A 16 -27.86 -0.48 -17.11
CA ILE A 16 -28.52 0.77 -17.48
C ILE A 16 -27.95 1.30 -18.80
N ASN A 17 -26.63 1.34 -18.94
CA ASN A 17 -25.96 1.74 -20.18
C ASN A 17 -26.30 0.82 -21.36
N PHE A 18 -26.36 -0.49 -21.15
CA PHE A 18 -26.76 -1.45 -22.18
C PHE A 18 -28.17 -1.15 -22.69
N ILE A 19 -29.14 -0.96 -21.78
CA ILE A 19 -30.52 -0.65 -22.18
C ILE A 19 -30.60 0.75 -22.80
N HIS A 20 -29.91 1.74 -22.25
CA HIS A 20 -29.85 3.10 -22.80
C HIS A 20 -29.29 3.12 -24.22
N PHE A 21 -28.23 2.35 -24.48
CA PHE A 21 -27.57 2.31 -25.79
C PHE A 21 -28.43 1.64 -26.87
N PHE A 22 -29.13 0.55 -26.55
CA PHE A 22 -29.93 -0.20 -27.53
C PHE A 22 -31.40 0.21 -27.58
N TRP A 23 -31.99 0.58 -26.45
CA TRP A 23 -33.42 0.87 -26.30
C TRP A 23 -33.67 2.02 -25.30
N PRO A 24 -33.30 3.27 -25.63
CA PRO A 24 -33.47 4.42 -24.73
C PRO A 24 -34.91 4.60 -24.23
N SER A 25 -35.90 4.39 -25.11
CA SER A 25 -37.33 4.47 -24.77
C SER A 25 -37.77 3.54 -23.63
N LEU A 26 -37.03 2.48 -23.30
CA LEU A 26 -37.36 1.64 -22.15
C LEU A 26 -37.06 2.33 -20.81
N LEU A 27 -36.09 3.26 -20.77
CA LEU A 27 -35.80 4.02 -19.56
C LEU A 27 -36.96 4.98 -19.24
N GLU A 28 -37.53 5.62 -20.27
CA GLU A 28 -38.70 6.51 -20.15
C GLU A 28 -39.92 5.81 -19.55
N CYS A 29 -40.10 4.52 -19.84
CA CYS A 29 -41.21 3.71 -19.35
C CYS A 29 -41.06 3.24 -17.89
N GLY A 30 -39.97 3.60 -17.19
CA GLY A 30 -39.71 3.10 -15.82
C GLY A 30 -39.50 1.58 -15.77
N PHE A 31 -38.93 1.01 -16.84
CA PHE A 31 -38.78 -0.44 -17.01
C PHE A 31 -37.80 -1.06 -16.00
N ILE A 32 -36.80 -0.31 -15.55
CA ILE A 32 -35.72 -0.81 -14.70
C ILE A 32 -36.09 -0.60 -13.23
N SER A 33 -35.88 -1.63 -12.41
CA SER A 33 -35.89 -1.53 -10.96
C SER A 33 -34.74 -2.30 -10.34
N GLU A 34 -34.25 -1.82 -9.22
CA GLU A 34 -33.29 -2.53 -8.40
C GLU A 34 -33.97 -3.21 -7.20
N PHE A 35 -33.29 -4.21 -6.67
CA PHE A 35 -33.67 -4.89 -5.44
C PHE A 35 -32.54 -4.67 -4.44
N THR A 36 -32.84 -4.00 -3.33
CA THR A 36 -31.87 -3.64 -2.30
C THR A 36 -31.98 -4.57 -1.11
N THR A 37 -30.84 -4.97 -0.56
CA THR A 37 -30.76 -5.71 0.71
C THR A 37 -30.07 -4.83 1.74
N PRO A 38 -30.30 -5.05 3.05
CA PRO A 38 -29.56 -4.34 4.09
C PRO A 38 -28.03 -4.49 3.90
N LEU A 39 -27.30 -3.39 4.05
CA LEU A 39 -25.84 -3.37 3.99
C LEU A 39 -25.23 -4.01 5.24
N LEU A 40 -25.79 -3.72 6.41
CA LEU A 40 -25.38 -4.30 7.68
C LEU A 40 -26.56 -4.44 8.63
N LYS A 41 -26.43 -5.37 9.58
CA LYS A 41 -27.40 -5.60 10.64
C LYS A 41 -26.73 -5.53 12.00
N ALA A 42 -27.30 -4.76 12.91
CA ALA A 42 -26.92 -4.70 14.31
C ALA A 42 -27.85 -5.62 15.12
N ARG A 43 -27.28 -6.55 15.89
CA ARG A 43 -28.03 -7.49 16.71
C ARG A 43 -27.68 -7.38 18.18
N HIS A 44 -28.70 -7.24 19.03
CA HIS A 44 -28.57 -7.34 20.49
C HIS A 44 -29.70 -8.20 21.04
N GLY A 45 -29.38 -9.46 21.36
CA GLY A 45 -30.36 -10.48 21.75
C GLY A 45 -31.37 -10.77 20.62
N GLN A 46 -32.64 -10.47 20.88
CA GLN A 46 -33.76 -10.61 19.93
C GLN A 46 -33.96 -9.39 19.03
N LYS A 47 -33.35 -8.23 19.37
CA LYS A 47 -33.49 -7.01 18.56
C LYS A 47 -32.50 -7.06 17.40
N VAL A 48 -33.01 -6.97 16.18
CA VAL A 48 -32.23 -6.86 14.94
C VAL A 48 -32.62 -5.56 14.25
N GLN A 49 -31.65 -4.71 14.01
CA GLN A 49 -31.82 -3.47 13.26
C GLN A 49 -31.04 -3.56 11.96
N SER A 50 -31.69 -3.25 10.86
CA SER A 50 -31.11 -3.33 9.51
C SER A 50 -30.87 -1.93 8.98
N PHE A 51 -29.69 -1.72 8.39
CA PHE A 51 -29.28 -0.43 7.82
C PHE A 51 -28.94 -0.63 6.35
N TYR A 52 -29.32 0.33 5.51
CA TYR A 52 -29.13 0.27 4.05
C TYR A 52 -27.99 1.19 3.58
N SER A 53 -27.45 2.02 4.47
CA SER A 53 -26.25 2.83 4.23
C SER A 53 -25.37 2.90 5.47
N MET A 54 -24.08 3.19 5.27
CA MET A 54 -23.15 3.45 6.38
C MET A 54 -23.56 4.68 7.19
N GLN A 55 -24.08 5.72 6.53
CA GLN A 55 -24.52 6.94 7.19
C GLN A 55 -25.69 6.72 8.16
N GLU A 56 -26.66 5.87 7.79
CA GLU A 56 -27.75 5.47 8.69
C GLU A 56 -27.22 4.75 9.92
N TYR A 57 -26.24 3.87 9.72
CA TYR A 57 -25.59 3.12 10.80
C TYR A 57 -24.77 4.02 11.73
N GLU A 58 -23.93 4.90 11.18
CA GLU A 58 -23.13 5.86 11.95
C GLU A 58 -24.03 6.80 12.75
N SER A 59 -25.06 7.36 12.12
CA SER A 59 -26.04 8.23 12.79
C SER A 59 -26.77 7.50 13.93
N TRP A 60 -27.05 6.20 13.76
CA TRP A 60 -27.64 5.37 14.79
C TRP A 60 -26.64 5.07 15.91
N ARG A 61 -25.39 4.76 15.57
CA ARG A 61 -24.30 4.47 16.51
C ARG A 61 -24.05 5.68 17.41
N GLU A 62 -23.96 6.87 16.85
CA GLU A 62 -23.75 8.13 17.59
C GLU A 62 -24.92 8.46 18.55
N LYS A 63 -26.16 8.15 18.14
CA LYS A 63 -27.36 8.42 18.95
C LYS A 63 -27.63 7.37 20.03
N THR A 64 -27.03 6.19 19.92
CA THR A 64 -27.36 5.03 20.76
C THR A 64 -26.26 4.81 21.80
N SER A 65 -26.55 5.13 23.07
CA SER A 65 -25.58 5.04 24.18
C SER A 65 -25.07 3.63 24.51
N ASN A 66 -25.69 2.58 23.97
CA ASN A 66 -25.27 1.19 24.13
C ASN A 66 -24.95 0.50 22.80
N ALA A 67 -24.58 1.26 21.77
CA ALA A 67 -24.25 0.73 20.45
C ALA A 67 -23.16 -0.36 20.51
N ASP A 68 -22.16 -0.20 21.38
CA ASP A 68 -21.03 -1.13 21.50
C ASP A 68 -21.41 -2.54 21.97
N LYS A 69 -22.63 -2.71 22.53
CA LYS A 69 -23.15 -4.03 22.94
C LYS A 69 -23.78 -4.79 21.78
N TYR A 70 -24.03 -4.14 20.64
CA TYR A 70 -24.62 -4.79 19.47
C TYR A 70 -23.53 -5.52 18.68
N THR A 71 -23.81 -6.76 18.30
CA THR A 71 -23.00 -7.48 17.33
C THR A 71 -23.35 -6.98 15.93
N ILE A 72 -22.37 -6.45 15.21
CA ILE A 72 -22.55 -5.94 13.86
C ILE A 72 -22.15 -7.02 12.86
N LYS A 73 -23.00 -7.25 11.86
CA LYS A 73 -22.69 -8.13 10.74
C LYS A 73 -22.92 -7.40 9.43
N TYR A 74 -21.89 -7.38 8.58
CA TYR A 74 -21.95 -6.81 7.24
C TYR A 74 -22.48 -7.83 6.23
N TYR A 75 -23.30 -7.37 5.29
CA TYR A 75 -23.99 -8.15 4.26
C TYR A 75 -23.62 -7.61 2.86
N LYS A 76 -22.31 -7.45 2.59
CA LYS A 76 -21.80 -6.92 1.31
C LYS A 76 -22.20 -7.83 0.13
N GLY A 77 -22.07 -9.14 0.28
CA GLY A 77 -22.46 -10.13 -0.73
C GLY A 77 -23.88 -10.69 -0.51
N LEU A 78 -24.63 -10.90 -1.59
CA LEU A 78 -25.97 -11.50 -1.55
C LEU A 78 -25.95 -12.90 -0.91
N GLY A 79 -24.88 -13.67 -1.13
CA GLY A 79 -24.68 -15.00 -0.55
C GLY A 79 -24.54 -15.03 0.98
N THR A 80 -24.37 -13.88 1.63
CA THR A 80 -24.36 -13.77 3.10
C THR A 80 -25.75 -13.92 3.71
N ASN A 81 -26.81 -13.67 2.93
CA ASN A 81 -28.19 -13.79 3.38
C ASN A 81 -28.61 -15.25 3.47
N THR A 82 -29.28 -15.61 4.56
CA THR A 82 -29.87 -16.94 4.72
C THR A 82 -31.15 -17.08 3.91
N THR A 83 -31.57 -18.31 3.61
CA THR A 83 -32.84 -18.57 2.90
C THR A 83 -34.05 -17.98 3.62
N ALA A 84 -34.06 -18.00 4.96
CA ALA A 84 -35.14 -17.42 5.76
C ALA A 84 -35.21 -15.89 5.61
N GLU A 85 -34.07 -15.21 5.62
CA GLU A 85 -34.00 -13.76 5.36
C GLU A 85 -34.42 -13.43 3.93
N ALA A 86 -34.00 -14.24 2.95
CA ALA A 86 -34.41 -14.04 1.57
C ALA A 86 -35.94 -14.13 1.42
N LEU A 87 -36.58 -15.14 2.04
CA LEU A 87 -38.03 -15.27 2.04
C LEU A 87 -38.71 -14.03 2.65
N ASP A 88 -38.23 -13.52 3.79
CA ASP A 88 -38.75 -12.30 4.41
C ASP A 88 -38.62 -11.07 3.48
N TYR A 89 -37.52 -10.96 2.73
CA TYR A 89 -37.35 -9.88 1.76
C TYR A 89 -38.32 -9.99 0.58
N PHE A 90 -38.58 -11.20 0.09
CA PHE A 90 -39.52 -11.45 -1.01
C PHE A 90 -40.99 -11.36 -0.56
N GLU A 91 -41.31 -11.69 0.69
CA GLU A 91 -42.63 -11.40 1.29
C GLU A 91 -42.87 -9.89 1.36
N ASN A 92 -41.83 -9.12 1.69
CA ASN A 92 -41.84 -7.66 1.71
C ASN A 92 -41.22 -7.05 0.43
N PHE A 93 -41.57 -7.59 -0.74
CA PHE A 93 -40.90 -7.26 -2.01
C PHE A 93 -40.91 -5.77 -2.34
N ASP A 94 -42.06 -5.09 -2.19
CA ASP A 94 -42.20 -3.68 -2.55
C ASP A 94 -41.37 -2.75 -1.67
N ARG A 95 -40.99 -3.18 -0.45
CA ARG A 95 -40.09 -2.42 0.43
C ARG A 95 -38.63 -2.47 -0.04
N HIS A 96 -38.24 -3.59 -0.65
CA HIS A 96 -36.87 -3.84 -1.13
C HIS A 96 -36.71 -3.49 -2.60
N ARG A 97 -37.80 -3.24 -3.32
CA ARG A 97 -37.79 -2.81 -4.72
C ARG A 97 -37.74 -1.29 -4.81
N ARG A 98 -36.72 -0.77 -5.47
CA ARG A 98 -36.66 0.64 -5.89
C ARG A 98 -36.75 0.73 -7.41
N LYS A 99 -37.64 1.59 -7.91
CA LYS A 99 -37.80 1.83 -9.35
C LYS A 99 -36.97 3.03 -9.76
N TYR A 100 -36.42 3.00 -10.97
CA TYR A 100 -35.73 4.16 -11.51
C TYR A 100 -36.70 5.12 -12.19
N GLN A 101 -36.44 6.42 -12.03
CA GLN A 101 -37.19 7.49 -12.69
C GLN A 101 -36.30 8.18 -13.72
N TYR A 102 -36.81 8.27 -14.96
CA TYR A 102 -36.10 8.90 -16.06
C TYR A 102 -36.46 10.39 -16.21
N ASN A 103 -35.44 11.19 -16.43
CA ASN A 103 -35.52 12.59 -16.82
C ASN A 103 -34.58 12.85 -18.02
N ALA A 104 -35.20 13.06 -19.18
CA ALA A 104 -34.51 13.27 -20.46
C ALA A 104 -33.51 14.42 -20.45
N ASP A 105 -33.74 15.47 -19.65
CA ASP A 105 -32.90 16.66 -19.64
C ASP A 105 -31.49 16.36 -19.10
N PHE A 106 -31.36 15.40 -18.18
CA PHE A 106 -30.11 15.17 -17.45
C PHE A 106 -29.55 13.76 -17.66
N ASP A 107 -30.40 12.74 -17.66
CA ASP A 107 -29.96 11.36 -17.50
C ASP A 107 -29.17 10.85 -18.71
N ASP A 108 -29.58 11.19 -19.94
CA ASP A 108 -28.84 10.83 -21.15
C ASP A 108 -27.42 11.39 -21.16
N ARG A 109 -27.27 12.63 -20.68
CA ARG A 109 -25.96 13.29 -20.60
C ARG A 109 -25.08 12.61 -19.55
N MET A 110 -25.66 12.20 -18.42
CA MET A 110 -24.95 11.55 -17.34
C MET A 110 -24.55 10.11 -17.68
N ILE A 111 -25.43 9.34 -18.32
CA ILE A 111 -25.10 7.97 -18.77
C ILE A 111 -23.96 8.02 -19.79
N ASN A 112 -24.07 8.89 -20.80
CA ASN A 112 -23.02 9.07 -21.79
C ASN A 112 -21.71 9.58 -21.17
N LEU A 113 -21.76 10.49 -20.21
CA LEU A 113 -20.58 10.98 -19.48
C LEU A 113 -19.75 9.81 -18.92
N VAL A 114 -20.42 8.83 -18.29
CA VAL A 114 -19.74 7.72 -17.62
C VAL A 114 -19.27 6.64 -18.61
N PHE A 115 -20.11 6.24 -19.56
CA PHE A 115 -19.84 5.05 -20.37
C PHE A 115 -19.26 5.32 -21.77
N ASP A 116 -19.34 6.55 -22.27
CA ASP A 116 -18.75 6.90 -23.57
C ASP A 116 -17.22 6.85 -23.51
N LYS A 117 -16.58 6.19 -24.48
CA LYS A 117 -15.12 6.08 -24.55
C LYS A 117 -14.46 7.44 -24.80
N GLY A 118 -15.11 8.35 -25.52
CA GLY A 118 -14.60 9.69 -25.83
C GLY A 118 -14.62 10.67 -24.64
N SER A 119 -15.41 10.38 -23.61
CA SER A 119 -15.69 11.31 -22.51
C SER A 119 -14.73 11.20 -21.32
N ALA A 120 -13.53 10.63 -21.50
CA ALA A 120 -12.55 10.44 -20.43
C ALA A 120 -12.20 11.74 -19.68
N SER A 121 -11.98 12.86 -20.38
CA SER A 121 -11.68 14.15 -19.74
C SER A 121 -12.83 14.65 -18.88
N LYS A 122 -14.07 14.49 -19.35
CA LYS A 122 -15.27 14.91 -18.61
C LYS A 122 -15.49 14.03 -17.37
N ARG A 123 -15.20 12.72 -17.45
CA ARG A 123 -15.21 11.83 -16.28
C ARG A 123 -14.24 12.26 -15.20
N LYS A 124 -13.04 12.72 -15.60
CA LYS A 124 -12.05 13.23 -14.63
C LYS A 124 -12.61 14.41 -13.85
N ASP A 125 -13.15 15.39 -14.56
CA ASP A 125 -13.75 16.58 -13.95
C ASP A 125 -14.93 16.22 -13.05
N TRP A 126 -15.76 15.26 -13.48
CA TRP A 126 -16.90 14.76 -12.71
C TRP A 126 -16.46 14.13 -11.39
N ILE A 127 -15.51 13.20 -11.42
CA ILE A 127 -14.99 12.51 -10.22
C ILE A 127 -14.32 13.51 -9.28
N LEU A 128 -13.49 14.43 -9.80
CA LEU A 128 -12.79 15.41 -8.97
C LEU A 128 -13.71 16.44 -8.30
N LYS A 129 -14.81 16.82 -8.95
CA LYS A 129 -15.71 17.88 -8.46
C LYS A 129 -16.93 17.37 -7.69
N SER A 130 -17.40 16.17 -7.99
CA SER A 130 -18.71 15.69 -7.54
C SER A 130 -18.61 14.55 -6.52
N TYR A 131 -17.43 13.97 -6.32
CA TYR A 131 -17.24 12.88 -5.37
C TYR A 131 -17.34 13.38 -3.94
N ASP A 132 -18.32 12.86 -3.22
CA ASP A 132 -18.51 13.05 -1.79
C ASP A 132 -18.53 11.66 -1.13
N PRO A 133 -17.54 11.32 -0.26
CA PRO A 133 -17.50 10.03 0.43
C PRO A 133 -18.75 9.73 1.25
N LYS A 134 -19.47 10.76 1.73
CA LYS A 134 -20.70 10.62 2.51
C LYS A 134 -21.96 10.73 1.66
N GLY A 135 -21.82 10.92 0.35
CA GLY A 135 -22.93 11.02 -0.58
C GLY A 135 -23.73 9.72 -0.60
N THR A 136 -25.03 9.83 -0.32
CA THR A 136 -26.00 8.74 -0.42
C THR A 136 -27.08 9.09 -1.43
N VAL A 137 -27.71 8.06 -2.03
CA VAL A 137 -28.75 8.26 -3.04
C VAL A 137 -30.02 8.77 -2.37
N GLU A 138 -30.46 9.96 -2.80
CA GLU A 138 -31.76 10.51 -2.41
C GLU A 138 -32.86 9.93 -3.31
N CYS A 139 -33.93 9.45 -2.68
CA CYS A 139 -35.12 8.98 -3.39
C CYS A 139 -36.13 10.13 -3.48
N THR A 140 -36.95 10.13 -4.53
CA THR A 140 -38.10 11.05 -4.61
C THR A 140 -39.14 10.74 -3.55
N ASP A 141 -40.11 11.65 -3.35
CA ASP A 141 -41.21 11.47 -2.40
C ASP A 141 -42.00 10.16 -2.64
N ASP A 142 -42.04 9.70 -3.90
CA ASP A 142 -42.66 8.44 -4.32
C ASP A 142 -41.74 7.22 -4.17
N GLY A 143 -40.56 7.36 -3.56
CA GLY A 143 -39.59 6.29 -3.33
C GLY A 143 -38.83 5.82 -4.58
N HIS A 144 -38.82 6.62 -5.66
CA HIS A 144 -38.10 6.30 -6.89
C HIS A 144 -36.68 6.88 -6.87
N VAL A 145 -35.75 6.24 -7.60
CA VAL A 145 -34.36 6.69 -7.72
C VAL A 145 -34.15 7.35 -9.09
N PRO A 146 -33.83 8.64 -9.17
CA PRO A 146 -33.44 9.27 -10.43
C PRO A 146 -32.12 8.68 -10.97
N TYR A 147 -31.97 8.50 -12.29
CA TYR A 147 -30.74 7.92 -12.84
C TYR A 147 -29.50 8.80 -12.59
N HIS A 148 -29.61 10.13 -12.71
CA HIS A 148 -28.50 11.03 -12.39
C HIS A 148 -28.07 10.97 -10.91
N GLU A 149 -29.01 10.77 -9.97
CA GLU A 149 -28.70 10.59 -8.54
C GLU A 149 -27.95 9.27 -8.32
N PHE A 150 -28.43 8.17 -8.91
CA PHE A 150 -27.69 6.91 -8.91
C PHE A 150 -26.26 7.07 -9.47
N ILE A 151 -26.10 7.80 -10.58
CA ILE A 151 -24.78 8.04 -11.16
C ILE A 151 -23.90 8.85 -10.19
N ASN A 152 -24.40 9.99 -9.70
CA ASN A 152 -23.63 10.95 -8.90
C ASN A 152 -23.40 10.55 -7.45
N LYS A 153 -24.22 9.66 -6.89
CA LYS A 153 -24.17 9.30 -5.46
C LYS A 153 -23.90 7.83 -5.19
N GLU A 154 -24.02 6.94 -6.19
CA GLU A 154 -23.73 5.51 -6.04
C GLU A 154 -22.63 5.05 -6.99
N LEU A 155 -22.79 5.24 -8.31
CA LEU A 155 -21.80 4.81 -9.31
C LEU A 155 -20.46 5.54 -9.20
N ILE A 156 -20.47 6.79 -8.70
CA ILE A 156 -19.23 7.55 -8.49
C ILE A 156 -18.31 6.88 -7.47
N HIS A 157 -18.88 6.20 -6.45
CA HIS A 157 -18.10 5.47 -5.44
C HIS A 157 -17.33 4.32 -6.07
N PHE A 158 -17.95 3.64 -7.04
CA PHE A 158 -17.24 2.66 -7.86
C PHE A 158 -16.12 3.30 -8.67
N SER A 159 -16.39 4.39 -9.38
CA SER A 159 -15.37 5.04 -10.22
C SER A 159 -14.17 5.52 -9.38
N HIS A 160 -14.42 6.07 -8.19
CA HIS A 160 -13.38 6.44 -7.23
C HIS A 160 -12.64 5.22 -6.68
N GLY A 161 -13.36 4.19 -6.21
CA GLY A 161 -12.77 2.95 -5.71
C GLY A 161 -11.95 2.20 -6.76
N ASP A 162 -12.38 2.24 -8.02
CA ASP A 162 -11.67 1.68 -9.17
C ASP A 162 -10.35 2.41 -9.44
N ASN A 163 -10.35 3.74 -9.32
CA ASN A 163 -9.11 4.51 -9.37
C ASN A 163 -8.19 4.18 -8.19
N LEU A 164 -8.72 4.10 -6.97
CA LEU A 164 -7.97 3.77 -5.75
C LEU A 164 -7.26 2.41 -5.84
N ARG A 165 -7.95 1.38 -6.36
CA ARG A 165 -7.37 0.04 -6.53
C ARG A 165 -6.43 -0.08 -7.73
N SER A 166 -6.51 0.85 -8.69
CA SER A 166 -5.79 0.74 -9.97
C SER A 166 -4.55 1.64 -10.07
N ILE A 167 -4.55 2.79 -9.41
CA ILE A 167 -3.49 3.80 -9.45
C ILE A 167 -2.72 3.77 -8.12
N PRO A 168 -1.38 3.72 -8.13
CA PRO A 168 -0.58 3.68 -6.90
C PRO A 168 -0.50 5.05 -6.22
N SER A 169 -0.06 5.05 -4.96
CA SER A 169 0.34 6.29 -4.25
C SER A 169 1.72 6.77 -4.72
N ALA A 170 1.91 8.08 -4.76
CA ALA A 170 3.21 8.71 -5.02
C ALA A 170 4.22 8.47 -3.88
N ILE A 171 3.73 8.15 -2.68
CA ILE A 171 4.55 7.99 -1.47
C ILE A 171 5.18 6.59 -1.41
N ASP A 172 4.37 5.54 -1.35
CA ASP A 172 4.85 4.16 -1.28
C ASP A 172 4.90 3.43 -2.63
N GLY A 173 4.30 3.97 -3.69
CA GLY A 173 4.20 3.27 -4.98
C GLY A 173 3.30 2.04 -4.97
N LEU A 174 2.57 1.79 -3.87
CA LEU A 174 1.76 0.59 -3.69
C LEU A 174 0.28 0.88 -3.99
N LYS A 175 -0.37 -0.12 -4.57
CA LYS A 175 -1.83 -0.21 -4.61
C LYS A 175 -2.35 -0.76 -3.28
N PRO A 176 -3.62 -0.52 -2.91
CA PRO A 176 -4.18 -1.02 -1.65
C PRO A 176 -3.96 -2.52 -1.41
N SER A 177 -4.11 -3.36 -2.45
CA SER A 177 -3.84 -4.81 -2.34
C SER A 177 -2.39 -5.12 -1.97
N MET A 178 -1.43 -4.42 -2.57
CA MET A 178 0.00 -4.56 -2.25
C MET A 178 0.32 -4.07 -0.84
N ARG A 179 -0.38 -3.02 -0.39
CA ARG A 179 -0.22 -2.46 0.96
C ARG A 179 -0.77 -3.40 2.03
N LYS A 180 -1.94 -4.00 1.81
CA LYS A 180 -2.51 -5.05 2.65
C LYS A 180 -1.55 -6.24 2.79
N ILE A 181 -0.92 -6.65 1.68
CA ILE A 181 0.09 -7.72 1.68
C ILE A 181 1.31 -7.33 2.51
N LEU A 182 1.84 -6.12 2.32
CA LEU A 182 2.98 -5.62 3.09
C LEU A 182 2.64 -5.55 4.58
N TYR A 183 1.49 -4.97 4.95
CA TYR A 183 1.02 -4.88 6.32
C TYR A 183 0.94 -6.26 6.99
N GLY A 184 0.26 -7.22 6.36
CA GLY A 184 0.16 -8.58 6.89
C GLY A 184 1.53 -9.25 7.05
N ALA A 185 2.43 -9.07 6.06
CA ALA A 185 3.78 -9.64 6.13
C ALA A 185 4.63 -9.02 7.24
N LEU A 186 4.54 -7.70 7.46
CA LEU A 186 5.24 -6.99 8.54
C LEU A 186 4.66 -7.33 9.93
N LYS A 187 3.33 -7.39 10.06
CA LYS A 187 2.62 -7.78 11.29
C LYS A 187 3.01 -9.19 11.74
N ARG A 188 3.12 -10.13 10.79
CA ARG A 188 3.57 -11.51 11.04
C ARG A 188 5.07 -11.61 11.32
N LYS A 189 5.86 -10.57 11.03
CA LYS A 189 7.33 -10.60 11.00
C LYS A 189 7.82 -11.77 10.14
N LEU A 190 7.40 -11.79 8.88
CA LEU A 190 7.62 -12.91 7.95
C LEU A 190 9.09 -13.08 7.54
N THR A 191 9.89 -13.62 8.46
CA THR A 191 11.32 -13.93 8.28
C THR A 191 11.55 -15.35 7.77
N SER A 192 10.63 -16.27 8.10
CA SER A 192 10.62 -17.64 7.60
C SER A 192 9.71 -17.80 6.39
N GLU A 193 10.03 -18.80 5.58
CA GLU A 193 9.34 -19.07 4.32
C GLU A 193 7.93 -19.60 4.58
N ILE A 194 6.94 -19.08 3.84
CA ILE A 194 5.54 -19.50 3.90
C ILE A 194 5.01 -19.73 2.49
N LYS A 195 4.08 -20.67 2.32
CA LYS A 195 3.42 -20.87 1.02
C LYS A 195 2.60 -19.63 0.65
N VAL A 196 2.64 -19.24 -0.62
CA VAL A 196 1.88 -18.07 -1.12
C VAL A 196 0.38 -18.22 -0.84
N ALA A 197 -0.19 -19.41 -1.03
CA ALA A 197 -1.61 -19.66 -0.70
C ALA A 197 -1.94 -19.45 0.80
N GLN A 198 -1.05 -19.85 1.70
CA GLN A 198 -1.25 -19.67 3.14
C GLN A 198 -1.10 -18.20 3.55
N LEU A 199 -0.13 -17.50 2.95
CA LEU A 199 0.07 -16.08 3.17
C LEU A 199 -1.15 -15.27 2.70
N ALA A 200 -1.71 -15.60 1.53
CA ALA A 200 -2.91 -14.95 1.02
C ALA A 200 -4.11 -15.11 1.96
N GLY A 201 -4.36 -16.32 2.50
CA GLY A 201 -5.42 -16.55 3.48
C GLY A 201 -5.23 -15.72 4.76
N TYR A 202 -4.00 -15.70 5.30
CA TYR A 202 -3.65 -14.90 6.47
C TYR A 202 -3.86 -13.39 6.24
N ILE A 203 -3.42 -12.85 5.09
CA ILE A 203 -3.62 -11.44 4.75
C ILE A 203 -5.12 -11.14 4.59
N SER A 204 -5.86 -12.03 3.94
CA SER A 204 -7.30 -11.86 3.75
C SER A 204 -8.04 -11.72 5.09
N GLU A 205 -7.68 -12.54 6.07
CA GLU A 205 -8.20 -12.48 7.44
C GLU A 205 -7.79 -11.19 8.16
N GLN A 206 -6.50 -10.85 8.15
CA GLN A 206 -5.98 -9.72 8.94
C GLN A 206 -6.34 -8.34 8.38
N THR A 207 -6.64 -8.25 7.09
CA THR A 207 -6.88 -6.97 6.39
C THR A 207 -8.29 -6.83 5.84
N HIS A 208 -9.18 -7.77 6.17
CA HIS A 208 -10.55 -7.82 5.65
C HIS A 208 -10.62 -7.70 4.12
N TYR A 209 -9.74 -8.40 3.39
CA TYR A 209 -9.70 -8.28 1.94
C TYR A 209 -10.95 -8.89 1.28
N HIS A 210 -11.67 -8.09 0.48
CA HIS A 210 -12.98 -8.48 -0.06
C HIS A 210 -12.99 -8.99 -1.51
N HIS A 211 -11.88 -8.92 -2.26
CA HIS A 211 -11.86 -9.27 -3.69
C HIS A 211 -11.34 -10.68 -4.00
N GLY A 212 -11.35 -11.56 -2.99
CA GLY A 212 -10.99 -12.97 -3.12
C GLY A 212 -9.49 -13.27 -3.12
N GLU A 213 -9.13 -14.44 -2.60
CA GLU A 213 -7.73 -14.85 -2.39
C GLU A 213 -6.94 -15.03 -3.69
N ALA A 214 -7.59 -15.36 -4.80
CA ALA A 214 -6.91 -15.53 -6.08
C ALA A 214 -6.22 -14.23 -6.54
N SER A 215 -6.87 -13.09 -6.32
CA SER A 215 -6.33 -11.75 -6.61
C SER A 215 -5.12 -11.46 -5.70
N LEU A 216 -5.21 -11.80 -4.42
CA LEU A 216 -4.09 -11.66 -3.47
C LEU A 216 -2.91 -12.55 -3.86
N GLN A 217 -3.15 -13.82 -4.20
CA GLN A 217 -2.09 -14.74 -4.62
C GLN A 217 -1.33 -14.22 -5.84
N ALA A 218 -2.05 -13.72 -6.86
CA ALA A 218 -1.43 -13.10 -8.02
C ALA A 218 -0.64 -11.84 -7.64
N THR A 219 -1.17 -11.00 -6.75
CA THR A 219 -0.49 -9.79 -6.28
C THR A 219 0.80 -10.11 -5.50
N ILE A 220 0.77 -11.13 -4.62
CA ILE A 220 1.95 -11.62 -3.88
C ILE A 220 3.03 -12.07 -4.86
N VAL A 221 2.65 -12.83 -5.90
CA VAL A 221 3.61 -13.28 -6.92
C VAL A 221 4.23 -12.09 -7.66
N ASN A 222 3.41 -11.11 -8.09
CA ASN A 222 3.89 -9.90 -8.76
C ASN A 222 4.84 -9.06 -7.89
N MET A 223 4.60 -8.99 -6.56
CA MET A 223 5.47 -8.28 -5.62
C MET A 223 6.81 -9.01 -5.39
N ALA A 224 6.88 -10.30 -5.68
CA ALA A 224 8.05 -11.14 -5.49
C ALA A 224 8.90 -11.35 -6.77
N GLN A 225 8.29 -11.19 -7.95
CA GLN A 225 8.97 -11.36 -9.24
C GLN A 225 10.25 -10.51 -9.36
N ASP A 226 11.31 -11.11 -9.91
CA ASP A 226 12.64 -10.53 -10.03
C ASP A 226 13.29 -10.69 -11.42
N TYR A 227 12.52 -11.15 -12.43
CA TYR A 227 13.01 -11.24 -13.81
C TYR A 227 13.21 -9.85 -14.46
N VAL A 228 14.02 -9.76 -15.52
CA VAL A 228 14.30 -8.50 -16.23
C VAL A 228 13.02 -7.82 -16.73
N GLY A 229 12.75 -6.62 -16.23
CA GLY A 229 11.53 -5.84 -16.54
C GLY A 229 10.36 -6.07 -15.57
N SER A 230 10.57 -6.79 -14.45
CA SER A 230 9.63 -6.90 -13.33
C SER A 230 9.89 -5.84 -12.25
N ASN A 231 10.43 -6.16 -11.09
CA ASN A 231 10.75 -5.22 -10.01
C ASN A 231 12.25 -4.91 -9.96
N ASN A 232 12.62 -3.64 -9.80
CA ASN A 232 14.01 -3.27 -9.49
C ASN A 232 14.40 -3.71 -8.08
N ILE A 233 13.48 -3.54 -7.12
CA ILE A 233 13.60 -4.03 -5.75
C ILE A 233 12.31 -4.76 -5.39
N ASN A 234 12.37 -6.09 -5.31
CA ASN A 234 11.25 -6.91 -4.86
C ASN A 234 11.14 -6.89 -3.32
N ILE A 235 9.93 -6.59 -2.82
CA ILE A 235 9.64 -6.52 -1.36
C ILE A 235 9.54 -7.93 -0.77
N LEU A 236 9.12 -8.89 -1.58
CA LEU A 236 8.99 -10.30 -1.23
C LEU A 236 10.01 -11.12 -2.02
N GLU A 237 10.55 -12.18 -1.43
CA GLU A 237 11.50 -13.06 -2.12
C GLU A 237 10.77 -14.15 -2.94
N PRO A 238 11.20 -14.42 -4.19
CA PRO A 238 10.65 -15.48 -5.00
C PRO A 238 11.31 -16.82 -4.66
N ILE A 239 10.73 -17.60 -3.74
CA ILE A 239 11.26 -18.93 -3.36
C ILE A 239 10.47 -20.02 -4.10
N GLY A 240 10.96 -20.36 -5.29
CA GLY A 240 10.32 -21.27 -6.23
C GLY A 240 10.14 -20.62 -7.59
N GLN A 241 9.24 -21.16 -8.43
CA GLN A 241 9.01 -20.63 -9.77
C GLN A 241 7.94 -19.52 -9.75
N PHE A 242 8.37 -18.25 -9.65
CA PHE A 242 7.51 -17.06 -9.64
C PHE A 242 7.25 -16.48 -11.04
N GLY A 243 7.70 -17.19 -12.07
CA GLY A 243 7.58 -16.81 -13.46
C GLY A 243 8.83 -16.09 -13.96
N THR A 244 9.00 -16.08 -15.28
CA THR A 244 10.22 -15.63 -15.93
C THR A 244 9.90 -14.63 -17.04
N ARG A 245 10.95 -14.03 -17.61
CA ARG A 245 10.82 -13.16 -18.77
C ARG A 245 10.36 -13.87 -20.06
N LEU A 246 10.23 -15.20 -20.06
CA LEU A 246 9.77 -15.97 -21.23
C LEU A 246 8.37 -15.54 -21.69
N ILE A 247 7.45 -15.36 -20.74
CA ILE A 247 6.07 -14.92 -20.98
C ILE A 247 5.62 -13.78 -20.04
N GLY A 248 6.58 -13.12 -19.40
CA GLY A 248 6.34 -11.98 -18.51
C GLY A 248 5.65 -12.40 -17.21
N GLY A 249 6.21 -13.39 -16.51
CA GLY A 249 5.74 -13.85 -15.20
C GLY A 249 4.54 -14.82 -15.24
N ARG A 250 3.86 -14.96 -16.39
CA ARG A 250 2.67 -15.83 -16.53
C ARG A 250 2.97 -17.33 -16.42
N ASP A 251 4.23 -17.71 -16.44
CA ASP A 251 4.75 -19.08 -16.26
C ASP A 251 5.03 -19.41 -14.79
N GLN A 252 4.55 -18.58 -13.86
CA GLN A 252 4.56 -18.88 -12.43
C GLN A 252 3.89 -20.23 -12.11
N ALA A 253 4.43 -20.93 -11.13
CA ALA A 253 3.83 -22.14 -10.61
C ALA A 253 2.60 -21.83 -9.73
N SER A 254 1.81 -22.85 -9.42
CA SER A 254 0.66 -22.71 -8.55
C SER A 254 1.06 -22.15 -7.18
N PRO A 255 0.31 -21.17 -6.61
CA PRO A 255 0.53 -20.61 -5.27
C PRO A 255 0.63 -21.62 -4.12
N ARG A 256 0.20 -22.87 -4.35
CA ARG A 256 0.28 -23.98 -3.37
C ARG A 256 1.68 -24.59 -3.25
N TYR A 257 2.54 -24.40 -4.25
CA TYR A 257 3.87 -25.01 -4.35
C TYR A 257 5.02 -24.03 -4.20
N ILE A 258 4.75 -22.73 -4.30
CA ILE A 258 5.75 -21.67 -4.18
C ILE A 258 5.70 -21.02 -2.81
N PHE A 259 6.86 -20.59 -2.32
CA PHE A 259 7.05 -20.00 -1.02
C PHE A 259 7.56 -18.56 -1.15
N THR A 260 7.33 -17.77 -0.12
CA THR A 260 7.84 -16.40 -0.07
C THR A 260 8.15 -16.00 1.37
N LYS A 261 8.91 -14.91 1.52
CA LYS A 261 9.20 -14.23 2.78
C LYS A 261 9.50 -12.76 2.49
N LEU A 262 9.60 -11.93 3.53
CA LEU A 262 10.05 -10.56 3.36
C LEU A 262 11.50 -10.54 2.86
N SER A 263 11.75 -9.75 1.82
CA SER A 263 13.07 -9.45 1.33
C SER A 263 13.87 -8.69 2.38
N LYS A 264 15.19 -8.86 2.35
CA LYS A 264 16.12 -8.06 3.16
C LYS A 264 15.92 -6.56 2.97
N PHE A 265 15.50 -6.14 1.78
CA PHE A 265 15.20 -4.74 1.48
C PHE A 265 13.93 -4.22 2.18
N ALA A 266 12.99 -5.08 2.57
CA ALA A 266 11.70 -4.63 3.08
C ALA A 266 11.85 -3.78 4.36
N ARG A 267 12.59 -4.25 5.37
CA ARG A 267 12.81 -3.46 6.61
C ARG A 267 13.87 -2.37 6.47
N LEU A 268 14.69 -2.39 5.42
CA LEU A 268 15.56 -1.26 5.07
C LEU A 268 14.75 -0.12 4.44
N LEU A 269 13.81 -0.46 3.56
CA LEU A 269 12.92 0.50 2.90
C LEU A 269 11.85 1.03 3.84
N PHE A 270 11.32 0.18 4.73
CA PHE A 270 10.27 0.49 5.70
C PHE A 270 10.79 0.26 7.14
N PRO A 271 11.53 1.24 7.71
CA PRO A 271 12.04 1.16 9.08
C PRO A 271 10.91 0.88 10.08
N SER A 272 11.16 0.00 11.05
CA SER A 272 10.18 -0.37 12.09
C SER A 272 9.79 0.79 13.00
N GLU A 273 10.68 1.77 13.14
CA GLU A 273 10.51 2.96 13.94
C GLU A 273 9.49 3.92 13.34
N ASP A 274 9.21 3.78 12.04
CA ASP A 274 8.16 4.54 11.36
C ASP A 274 6.77 3.90 11.58
N ASP A 275 6.69 2.58 11.82
CA ASP A 275 5.43 1.83 11.88
C ASP A 275 4.38 2.47 12.82
N PRO A 276 4.68 2.91 14.06
CA PRO A 276 3.70 3.50 14.98
C PRO A 276 3.21 4.91 14.61
N LEU A 277 3.91 5.56 13.68
CA LEU A 277 3.68 6.95 13.28
C LEU A 277 2.81 7.06 12.03
N LEU A 278 2.42 5.92 11.45
CA LEU A 278 1.59 5.85 10.25
C LEU A 278 0.11 5.94 10.60
N ASP A 279 -0.66 6.50 9.67
CA ASP A 279 -2.12 6.62 9.81
C ASP A 279 -2.79 5.31 9.35
N TYR A 280 -3.00 4.40 10.31
CA TYR A 280 -3.72 3.14 10.09
C TYR A 280 -5.21 3.36 9.83
N LEU A 281 -5.74 2.64 8.83
CA LEU A 281 -7.16 2.66 8.52
C LEU A 281 -7.91 1.65 9.40
N GLU A 282 -9.22 1.83 9.53
CA GLU A 282 -10.12 0.92 10.23
C GLU A 282 -11.16 0.39 9.25
N GLU A 283 -11.36 -0.93 9.23
CA GLU A 283 -12.37 -1.60 8.40
C GLU A 283 -13.10 -2.64 9.26
N ASP A 284 -14.43 -2.59 9.25
CA ASP A 284 -15.30 -3.44 10.06
C ASP A 284 -14.90 -3.50 11.56
N GLY A 285 -14.44 -2.37 12.12
CA GLY A 285 -14.01 -2.27 13.52
C GLY A 285 -12.59 -2.75 13.81
N HIS A 286 -11.84 -3.13 12.78
CA HIS A 286 -10.48 -3.65 12.92
C HIS A 286 -9.46 -2.73 12.27
N LEU A 287 -8.33 -2.54 12.96
CA LEU A 287 -7.18 -1.86 12.38
C LEU A 287 -6.60 -2.68 11.22
N ILE A 288 -6.52 -2.06 10.05
CA ILE A 288 -5.98 -2.64 8.82
C ILE A 288 -4.71 -1.91 8.40
N GLU A 289 -4.34 -1.93 7.11
CA GLU A 289 -3.14 -1.26 6.60
C GLU A 289 -3.21 0.28 6.72
N PRO A 290 -2.06 0.99 6.73
CA PRO A 290 -2.07 2.44 6.74
C PRO A 290 -2.54 3.03 5.42
N ARG A 291 -2.94 4.30 5.44
CA ARG A 291 -3.31 5.05 4.22
C ARG A 291 -2.22 4.94 3.15
N TYR A 292 -0.97 5.09 3.58
CA TYR A 292 0.23 4.75 2.83
C TYR A 292 1.37 4.44 3.79
N TYR A 293 2.32 3.61 3.35
CA TYR A 293 3.63 3.59 3.98
C TYR A 293 4.47 4.78 3.47
N CYS A 294 5.58 5.07 4.14
CA CYS A 294 6.52 6.07 3.68
C CYS A 294 7.93 5.44 3.62
N PRO A 295 8.33 4.85 2.48
CA PRO A 295 9.65 4.25 2.37
C PRO A 295 10.76 5.30 2.41
N ILE A 296 12.01 4.90 2.68
CA ILE A 296 13.15 5.83 2.72
C ILE A 296 13.56 6.40 1.35
N ILE A 297 13.13 5.75 0.25
CA ILE A 297 13.26 6.22 -1.13
C ILE A 297 11.92 6.02 -1.87
N PRO A 298 11.59 6.82 -2.90
CA PRO A 298 10.28 6.79 -3.57
C PRO A 298 10.10 5.49 -4.39
N LEU A 299 9.49 4.49 -3.77
CA LEU A 299 9.35 3.15 -4.37
C LEU A 299 8.51 3.16 -5.67
N ALA A 300 7.59 4.12 -5.80
CA ALA A 300 6.84 4.38 -7.04
C ALA A 300 7.76 4.60 -8.25
N LEU A 301 8.91 5.23 -8.05
CA LEU A 301 9.90 5.49 -9.10
C LEU A 301 10.90 4.33 -9.23
N VAL A 302 11.21 3.65 -8.12
CA VAL A 302 12.10 2.47 -8.12
C VAL A 302 11.52 1.36 -8.99
N ASN A 303 10.31 0.90 -8.65
CA ASN A 303 9.67 -0.24 -9.32
C ASN A 303 8.77 0.18 -10.49
N GLY A 304 8.47 1.47 -10.62
CA GLY A 304 7.51 1.96 -11.58
C GLY A 304 6.09 1.49 -11.25
N GLY A 305 5.18 1.62 -12.21
CA GLY A 305 3.80 1.20 -12.02
C GLY A 305 2.95 1.36 -13.27
N GLN A 306 2.00 0.44 -13.43
CA GLN A 306 0.99 0.52 -14.49
C GLN A 306 -0.40 0.30 -13.91
N GLY A 307 -1.36 1.07 -14.40
CA GLY A 307 -2.72 1.04 -13.91
C GLY A 307 -3.69 1.71 -14.87
N ILE A 308 -4.90 1.17 -14.96
CA ILE A 308 -6.00 1.74 -15.74
C ILE A 308 -7.20 1.77 -14.80
N GLY A 309 -7.72 2.96 -14.57
CA GLY A 309 -8.92 3.16 -13.77
C GLY A 309 -9.98 3.93 -14.55
N SER A 310 -10.97 4.44 -13.83
CA SER A 310 -12.11 5.17 -14.38
C SER A 310 -11.72 6.59 -14.79
N GLY A 311 -11.33 6.76 -16.05
CA GLY A 311 -10.97 8.05 -16.66
C GLY A 311 -9.46 8.35 -16.63
N TRP A 312 -8.68 7.62 -15.85
CA TRP A 312 -7.23 7.75 -15.76
C TRP A 312 -6.50 6.46 -16.16
N SER A 313 -5.26 6.64 -16.60
CA SER A 313 -4.29 5.57 -16.66
C SER A 313 -2.95 6.11 -16.19
N THR A 314 -2.10 5.21 -15.71
CA THR A 314 -0.75 5.55 -15.28
C THR A 314 0.26 4.59 -15.87
N THR A 315 1.39 5.15 -16.25
CA THR A 315 2.58 4.40 -16.67
C THR A 315 3.79 5.15 -16.14
N ILE A 316 4.40 4.60 -15.10
CA ILE A 316 5.60 5.12 -14.46
C ILE A 316 6.73 4.14 -14.80
N PRO A 317 7.79 4.58 -15.50
CA PRO A 317 8.94 3.73 -15.79
C PRO A 317 9.78 3.52 -14.52
N GLN A 318 10.68 2.54 -14.59
CA GLN A 318 11.56 2.20 -13.48
C GLN A 318 12.83 3.05 -13.53
N PHE A 319 13.21 3.63 -12.40
CA PHE A 319 14.36 4.49 -12.24
C PHE A 319 15.45 3.84 -11.39
N CYS A 320 16.69 4.29 -11.60
CA CYS A 320 17.85 3.80 -10.88
C CYS A 320 17.76 4.14 -9.38
N PRO A 321 17.76 3.15 -8.46
CA PRO A 321 17.74 3.42 -7.02
C PRO A 321 18.91 4.29 -6.54
N HIS A 322 20.11 4.11 -7.11
CA HIS A 322 21.27 4.94 -6.76
C HIS A 322 21.09 6.41 -7.19
N ASP A 323 20.51 6.67 -8.36
CA ASP A 323 20.25 8.05 -8.80
C ASP A 323 19.21 8.71 -7.87
N LEU A 324 18.21 7.96 -7.40
CA LEU A 324 17.22 8.43 -6.42
C LEU A 324 17.86 8.74 -5.05
N ILE A 325 18.73 7.86 -4.55
CA ILE A 325 19.48 8.09 -3.30
C ILE A 325 20.33 9.35 -3.42
N HIS A 326 21.09 9.50 -4.52
CA HIS A 326 21.91 10.68 -4.74
C HIS A 326 21.09 11.97 -4.85
N TYR A 327 19.93 11.91 -5.49
CA TYR A 327 19.01 13.04 -5.60
C TYR A 327 18.50 13.48 -4.23
N ILE A 328 18.02 12.54 -3.41
CA ILE A 328 17.54 12.79 -2.05
C ILE A 328 18.68 13.34 -1.17
N ARG A 329 19.87 12.72 -1.22
CA ARG A 329 21.05 13.17 -0.45
C ARG A 329 21.46 14.59 -0.84
N ALA A 330 21.43 14.93 -2.13
CA ALA A 330 21.67 16.29 -2.59
C ALA A 330 20.61 17.26 -2.05
N LYS A 331 19.32 16.87 -2.02
CA LYS A 331 18.27 17.69 -1.41
C LYS A 331 18.45 17.87 0.10
N LEU A 332 18.86 16.84 0.83
CA LEU A 332 19.12 16.94 2.27
C LEU A 332 20.27 17.92 2.56
N ASN A 333 21.34 17.86 1.77
CA ASN A 333 22.47 18.79 1.88
C ASN A 333 22.11 20.23 1.45
N ASN A 334 21.06 20.39 0.65
CA ASN A 334 20.56 21.68 0.14
C ASN A 334 19.51 22.34 1.00
N LEU A 335 19.16 21.77 2.17
CA LEU A 335 18.21 22.40 3.08
C LEU A 335 18.66 23.84 3.46
N ASP A 336 19.98 24.11 3.45
CA ASP A 336 20.57 25.40 3.82
C ASP A 336 21.30 26.15 2.68
N ASN A 337 21.51 25.55 1.49
CA ASN A 337 22.34 26.13 0.42
C ASN A 337 21.77 25.92 -1.01
N ALA A 338 21.45 27.02 -1.70
CA ALA A 338 20.76 27.03 -3.00
C ALA A 338 21.63 26.72 -4.25
N ALA A 339 22.90 26.32 -4.09
CA ALA A 339 23.88 26.31 -5.18
C ALA A 339 24.27 24.92 -5.72
N VAL A 340 23.70 23.82 -5.21
CA VAL A 340 24.09 22.48 -5.66
C VAL A 340 23.27 22.05 -6.88
N THR A 341 23.99 21.62 -7.92
CA THR A 341 23.38 21.00 -9.10
C THR A 341 22.80 19.63 -8.71
N LEU A 342 21.49 19.47 -8.83
CA LEU A 342 20.82 18.20 -8.56
C LEU A 342 21.16 17.16 -9.64
N PRO A 343 21.45 15.91 -9.26
CA PRO A 343 21.73 14.85 -10.23
C PRO A 343 20.48 14.51 -11.04
N GLN A 344 20.66 14.10 -12.29
CA GLN A 344 19.55 13.65 -13.13
C GLN A 344 19.14 12.22 -12.75
N ILE A 345 17.83 11.98 -12.63
CA ILE A 345 17.29 10.65 -12.35
C ILE A 345 17.06 9.92 -13.69
N ARG A 346 17.78 8.81 -13.91
CA ARG A 346 17.69 8.06 -15.18
C ARG A 346 16.94 6.74 -15.02
N PRO A 347 16.16 6.33 -16.03
CA PRO A 347 15.53 5.02 -15.99
C PRO A 347 16.58 3.91 -16.00
N LYS A 348 16.34 2.87 -15.20
CA LYS A 348 17.17 1.66 -15.15
C LYS A 348 16.28 0.49 -14.79
N VAL A 349 16.53 -0.65 -15.43
CA VAL A 349 15.84 -1.92 -15.17
C VAL A 349 16.88 -2.94 -14.72
N ARG A 350 16.64 -3.60 -13.58
CA ARG A 350 17.53 -4.62 -13.02
C ARG A 350 17.76 -5.76 -14.02
N GLY A 351 19.02 -6.15 -14.18
CA GLY A 351 19.46 -7.22 -15.09
C GLY A 351 19.33 -6.92 -16.60
N PHE A 352 18.87 -5.73 -16.99
CA PHE A 352 18.80 -5.36 -18.41
C PHE A 352 20.17 -4.93 -18.93
N VAL A 353 20.70 -5.65 -19.93
CA VAL A 353 22.03 -5.39 -20.50
C VAL A 353 22.01 -4.49 -21.74
N GLY A 354 20.81 -4.10 -22.20
CA GLY A 354 20.66 -3.18 -23.33
C GLY A 354 20.84 -1.72 -22.96
N GLU A 355 20.58 -0.83 -23.91
CA GLU A 355 20.73 0.61 -23.73
C GLU A 355 19.37 1.27 -23.48
N ILE A 356 19.29 2.21 -22.53
CA ILE A 356 18.12 3.10 -22.37
C ILE A 356 18.55 4.51 -22.75
N ILE A 357 17.94 5.06 -23.79
CA ILE A 357 18.34 6.34 -24.39
C ILE A 357 17.18 7.33 -24.28
N ALA A 358 17.47 8.57 -23.90
CA ALA A 358 16.49 9.64 -23.89
C ALA A 358 15.97 9.91 -25.32
N ARG A 359 14.66 10.09 -25.47
CA ARG A 359 14.10 10.39 -26.78
C ARG A 359 14.36 11.84 -27.16
N PRO A 360 14.60 12.13 -28.46
CA PRO A 360 14.80 13.50 -28.93
C PRO A 360 13.61 14.43 -28.71
N ASP A 361 12.40 13.90 -28.58
CA ASP A 361 11.18 14.68 -28.34
C ASP A 361 10.96 15.04 -26.85
N GLY A 362 11.83 14.59 -25.95
CA GLY A 362 11.72 14.82 -24.51
C GLY A 362 10.54 14.11 -23.84
N LYS A 363 9.80 13.24 -24.55
CA LYS A 363 8.57 12.59 -24.06
C LYS A 363 8.82 11.21 -23.42
N GLY A 364 10.04 10.95 -22.99
CA GLY A 364 10.44 9.72 -22.32
C GLY A 364 11.71 9.12 -22.92
N TYR A 365 11.81 7.80 -22.83
CA TYR A 365 13.02 7.05 -23.17
C TYR A 365 12.69 5.89 -24.11
N THR A 366 13.72 5.33 -24.74
CA THR A 366 13.64 4.14 -25.57
C THR A 366 14.61 3.11 -25.03
N SER A 367 14.11 1.93 -24.65
CA SER A 367 14.95 0.77 -24.34
C SER A 367 15.30 0.02 -25.62
N ARG A 368 16.58 -0.30 -25.80
CA ARG A 368 17.12 -0.92 -26.99
C ARG A 368 17.78 -2.25 -26.64
N GLY A 369 17.34 -3.32 -27.30
CA GLY A 369 17.95 -4.64 -27.19
C GLY A 369 19.32 -4.72 -27.87
N VAL A 370 20.06 -5.80 -27.64
CA VAL A 370 21.41 -5.98 -28.17
C VAL A 370 21.34 -6.91 -29.38
N ILE A 371 21.84 -6.43 -30.52
CA ILE A 371 22.01 -7.22 -31.74
C ILE A 371 23.39 -6.97 -32.34
N ALA A 372 24.09 -8.05 -32.67
CA ALA A 372 25.42 -8.00 -33.27
C ALA A 372 25.47 -8.86 -34.53
N ARG A 373 26.25 -8.41 -35.51
CA ARG A 373 26.54 -9.20 -36.70
C ARG A 373 27.55 -10.29 -36.35
N HIS A 374 27.25 -11.52 -36.72
CA HIS A 374 28.12 -12.66 -36.50
C HIS A 374 28.37 -13.34 -37.84
N GLY A 375 29.49 -13.04 -38.51
CA GLY A 375 29.81 -13.60 -39.83
C GLY A 375 29.06 -12.95 -41.01
N LYS A 376 29.04 -13.64 -42.16
CA LYS A 376 28.58 -13.07 -43.44
C LYS A 376 27.06 -12.96 -43.56
N ASN A 377 26.32 -13.92 -43.00
CA ASN A 377 24.87 -14.08 -43.19
C ASN A 377 24.11 -14.34 -41.86
N SER A 378 24.73 -14.10 -40.71
CA SER A 378 24.11 -14.31 -39.40
C SER A 378 24.18 -13.09 -38.48
N LEU A 379 23.18 -13.00 -37.62
CA LEU A 379 23.03 -12.01 -36.56
C LEU A 379 22.78 -12.76 -35.24
N ILE A 380 23.30 -12.21 -34.15
CA ILE A 380 23.05 -12.70 -32.79
C ILE A 380 22.27 -11.61 -32.05
N ILE A 381 21.13 -11.99 -31.47
CA ILE A 381 20.34 -11.13 -30.59
C ILE A 381 20.54 -11.68 -29.18
N SER A 382 21.21 -10.90 -28.33
CA SER A 382 21.55 -11.29 -26.96
C SER A 382 20.69 -10.60 -25.90
N GLU A 383 19.87 -9.62 -26.29
CA GLU A 383 18.94 -8.95 -25.37
C GLU A 383 17.73 -8.38 -26.11
N LEU A 384 16.56 -8.49 -25.50
CA LEU A 384 15.30 -7.91 -25.99
C LEU A 384 14.97 -6.62 -25.23
N PRO A 385 14.31 -5.63 -25.89
CA PRO A 385 13.90 -4.41 -25.22
C PRO A 385 12.90 -4.68 -24.08
N VAL A 386 12.87 -3.79 -23.10
CA VAL A 386 12.02 -3.91 -21.91
C VAL A 386 10.53 -4.00 -22.30
N GLY A 387 9.82 -4.94 -21.68
CA GLY A 387 8.41 -5.23 -21.97
C GLY A 387 8.18 -6.15 -23.16
N ARG A 388 9.23 -6.68 -23.79
CA ARG A 388 9.11 -7.68 -24.87
C ARG A 388 9.59 -9.05 -24.41
N TRP A 389 8.66 -10.00 -24.40
CA TRP A 389 8.90 -11.35 -23.87
C TRP A 389 9.40 -12.31 -24.96
N THR A 390 10.16 -13.32 -24.54
CA THR A 390 10.84 -14.26 -25.44
C THR A 390 9.88 -15.01 -26.34
N SER A 391 8.75 -15.50 -25.81
CA SER A 391 7.74 -16.23 -26.58
C SER A 391 7.06 -15.36 -27.64
N ASP A 392 6.72 -14.11 -27.28
CA ASP A 392 6.12 -13.15 -28.21
C ASP A 392 7.12 -12.78 -29.32
N TYR A 393 8.41 -12.66 -28.98
CA TYR A 393 9.49 -12.43 -29.93
C TYR A 393 9.72 -13.61 -30.86
N LYS A 394 9.66 -14.84 -30.35
CA LYS A 394 9.73 -16.07 -31.14
C LYS A 394 8.63 -16.10 -32.20
N SER A 395 7.38 -15.81 -31.81
CA SER A 395 6.26 -15.71 -32.75
C SER A 395 6.52 -14.68 -33.86
N PHE A 396 7.16 -13.55 -33.52
CA PHE A 396 7.58 -12.56 -34.50
C PHE A 396 8.64 -13.09 -35.48
N LEU A 397 9.69 -13.77 -35.01
CA LEU A 397 10.70 -14.37 -35.89
C LEU A 397 10.11 -15.48 -36.79
N THR A 398 9.20 -16.31 -36.29
CA THR A 398 8.50 -17.31 -37.11
C THR A 398 7.69 -16.66 -38.23
N LYS A 399 7.05 -15.52 -37.98
CA LYS A 399 6.36 -14.74 -39.03
C LYS A 399 7.34 -14.18 -40.07
N MET A 400 8.54 -13.75 -39.65
CA MET A 400 9.58 -13.32 -40.59
C MET A 400 10.13 -14.48 -41.44
N LEU A 401 10.24 -15.68 -40.86
CA LEU A 401 10.62 -16.91 -41.56
C LEU A 401 9.59 -17.26 -42.64
N ALA A 402 8.30 -17.22 -42.29
CA ALA A 402 7.21 -17.49 -43.24
C ALA A 402 7.16 -16.51 -44.41
N ARG A 403 7.57 -15.24 -44.21
CA ARG A 403 7.71 -14.23 -45.26
C ARG A 403 8.99 -14.38 -46.10
N GLY A 404 9.88 -15.29 -45.72
CA GLY A 404 11.20 -15.47 -46.34
C GLY A 404 12.17 -14.32 -46.06
N ASP A 405 11.95 -13.52 -45.01
CA ASP A 405 12.86 -12.43 -44.61
C ASP A 405 14.14 -12.96 -43.96
N ILE A 406 14.00 -14.03 -43.19
CA ILE A 406 15.09 -14.80 -42.59
C ILE A 406 15.10 -16.21 -43.20
N THR A 407 16.26 -16.87 -43.26
CA THR A 407 16.37 -18.26 -43.75
C THR A 407 16.10 -19.28 -42.65
N SER A 408 16.55 -18.99 -41.43
CA SER A 408 16.35 -19.81 -40.23
C SER A 408 16.72 -19.02 -38.99
N PHE A 409 16.29 -19.48 -37.83
CA PHE A 409 16.81 -19.03 -36.55
C PHE A 409 16.93 -20.20 -35.56
N SER A 410 17.86 -20.11 -34.63
CA SER A 410 17.97 -21.00 -33.47
C SER A 410 17.89 -20.21 -32.17
N GLU A 411 17.50 -20.89 -31.09
CA GLU A 411 17.27 -20.34 -29.77
C GLU A 411 18.02 -21.17 -28.72
N ASP A 412 18.90 -20.53 -27.96
CA ASP A 412 19.66 -21.16 -26.88
C ASP A 412 19.53 -20.30 -25.61
N HIS A 413 18.30 -20.15 -25.13
CA HIS A 413 17.97 -19.27 -24.01
C HIS A 413 18.19 -19.96 -22.66
N SER A 414 18.52 -19.16 -21.63
CA SER A 414 18.25 -19.54 -20.24
C SER A 414 16.97 -18.84 -19.74
N THR A 415 16.61 -19.04 -18.49
CA THR A 415 15.51 -18.32 -17.83
C THR A 415 15.79 -16.81 -17.70
N GLU A 416 17.05 -16.41 -17.74
CA GLU A 416 17.52 -15.03 -17.52
C GLU A 416 18.09 -14.40 -18.80
N ASN A 417 18.84 -15.18 -19.57
CA ASN A 417 19.61 -14.72 -20.71
C ASN A 417 18.95 -15.10 -22.03
N ILE A 418 19.00 -14.17 -22.98
CA ILE A 418 18.43 -14.34 -24.32
C ILE A 418 19.56 -14.60 -25.31
N HIS A 419 19.30 -15.54 -26.22
CA HIS A 419 20.21 -15.84 -27.33
C HIS A 419 19.43 -16.34 -28.54
N PHE A 420 19.22 -15.48 -29.53
CA PHE A 420 18.73 -15.89 -30.85
C PHE A 420 19.85 -15.75 -31.87
N GLN A 421 20.10 -16.82 -32.61
CA GLN A 421 20.96 -16.77 -33.80
C GLN A 421 20.08 -16.77 -35.05
N VAL A 422 20.07 -15.66 -35.78
CA VAL A 422 19.23 -15.47 -36.97
C VAL A 422 20.09 -15.52 -38.22
N ARG A 423 19.73 -16.35 -39.19
CA ARG A 423 20.37 -16.41 -40.53
C ARG A 423 19.48 -15.73 -41.57
N MET A 424 20.08 -14.98 -42.48
CA MET A 424 19.37 -14.22 -43.51
C MET A 424 20.06 -14.31 -44.87
N PRO A 425 19.34 -14.14 -45.99
CA PRO A 425 19.96 -13.93 -47.28
C PRO A 425 20.82 -12.65 -47.26
N ILE A 426 22.05 -12.71 -47.78
CA ILE A 426 23.04 -11.60 -47.73
C ILE A 426 22.43 -10.29 -48.26
N ALA A 427 21.70 -10.36 -49.38
CA ALA A 427 21.06 -9.18 -49.98
C ALA A 427 20.03 -8.52 -49.06
N LYS A 428 19.29 -9.30 -48.25
CA LYS A 428 18.34 -8.76 -47.26
C LYS A 428 19.06 -8.24 -46.02
N LEU A 429 20.13 -8.90 -45.58
CA LEU A 429 20.96 -8.47 -44.45
C LEU A 429 21.57 -7.09 -44.70
N LEU A 430 22.16 -6.86 -45.89
CA LEU A 430 22.72 -5.55 -46.25
C LEU A 430 21.65 -4.45 -46.31
N ARG A 431 20.42 -4.77 -46.73
CA ARG A 431 19.28 -3.83 -46.66
C ARG A 431 18.88 -3.55 -45.21
N ALA A 432 18.89 -4.56 -44.35
CA ALA A 432 18.57 -4.41 -42.94
C ALA A 432 19.63 -3.57 -42.20
N GLU A 433 20.91 -3.75 -42.53
CA GLU A 433 22.03 -2.97 -42.02
C GLU A 433 21.87 -1.48 -42.36
N LYS A 434 21.52 -1.15 -43.62
CA LYS A 434 21.24 0.23 -44.05
C LYS A 434 20.03 0.86 -43.34
N ARG A 435 18.99 0.07 -43.05
CA ARG A 435 17.79 0.54 -42.33
C ARG A 435 18.01 0.64 -40.81
N GLY A 436 19.05 -0.02 -40.30
CA GLY A 436 19.32 -0.22 -38.89
C GLY A 436 18.66 -1.51 -38.36
N PHE A 437 19.48 -2.39 -37.78
CA PHE A 437 19.03 -3.68 -37.28
C PHE A 437 17.94 -3.57 -36.21
N HIS A 438 18.08 -2.62 -35.27
CA HIS A 438 17.11 -2.41 -34.20
C HIS A 438 15.70 -2.13 -34.72
N LYS A 439 15.57 -1.34 -35.80
CA LYS A 439 14.26 -1.05 -36.41
C LYS A 439 13.67 -2.24 -37.15
N VAL A 440 14.50 -3.00 -37.86
CA VAL A 440 14.07 -4.16 -38.66
C VAL A 440 13.60 -5.30 -37.76
N PHE A 441 14.35 -5.55 -36.68
CA PHE A 441 14.05 -6.62 -35.72
C PHE A 441 13.15 -6.15 -34.56
N GLN A 442 12.67 -4.90 -34.59
CA GLN A 442 11.82 -4.32 -33.56
C GLN A 442 12.43 -4.43 -32.15
N LEU A 443 13.74 -4.20 -32.03
CA LEU A 443 14.49 -4.26 -30.77
C LEU A 443 14.49 -2.90 -30.04
N GLU A 444 13.45 -2.11 -30.21
CA GLU A 444 13.23 -0.83 -29.52
C GLU A 444 11.82 -0.84 -28.90
N SER A 445 11.73 -0.46 -27.62
CA SER A 445 10.48 -0.30 -26.88
C SER A 445 10.44 1.05 -26.19
N ASN A 446 9.26 1.67 -26.13
CA ASN A 446 9.07 3.01 -25.58
C ASN A 446 8.82 2.93 -24.07
N LEU A 447 9.50 3.81 -23.32
CA LEU A 447 9.29 4.06 -21.90
C LEU A 447 8.78 5.50 -21.73
N PRO A 448 7.46 5.73 -21.82
CA PRO A 448 6.89 7.07 -21.76
C PRO A 448 6.96 7.65 -20.34
N THR A 449 7.24 8.94 -20.22
CA THR A 449 7.14 9.71 -18.97
C THR A 449 5.97 10.71 -18.97
N THR A 450 5.16 10.72 -20.02
CA THR A 450 4.09 11.70 -20.24
C THR A 450 2.79 11.40 -19.49
N ASN A 451 2.66 10.21 -18.91
CA ASN A 451 1.43 9.69 -18.30
C ASN A 451 1.66 9.14 -16.88
N MET A 452 2.48 9.83 -16.07
CA MET A 452 2.71 9.46 -14.68
C MET A 452 1.60 10.06 -13.81
N HIS A 453 0.58 9.26 -13.48
CA HIS A 453 -0.46 9.63 -12.52
C HIS A 453 -0.31 8.80 -11.25
N ALA A 454 -0.38 9.44 -10.09
CA ALA A 454 -0.38 8.77 -8.79
C ALA A 454 -1.24 9.56 -7.81
N PHE A 455 -1.68 8.91 -6.73
CA PHE A 455 -2.30 9.62 -5.62
C PHE A 455 -1.24 10.42 -4.85
N SER A 456 -1.45 11.72 -4.68
CA SER A 456 -0.66 12.59 -3.82
C SER A 456 -0.81 12.20 -2.34
N HIS A 457 -0.04 12.85 -1.47
CA HIS A 457 -0.20 12.69 -0.01
C HIS A 457 -1.62 13.06 0.48
N ASP A 458 -2.29 13.99 -0.22
CA ASP A 458 -3.69 14.36 0.03
C ASP A 458 -4.74 13.38 -0.53
N SER A 459 -4.32 12.22 -1.07
CA SER A 459 -5.21 11.27 -1.77
C SER A 459 -5.92 11.86 -2.99
N VAL A 460 -5.29 12.79 -3.70
CA VAL A 460 -5.79 13.32 -4.98
C VAL A 460 -4.95 12.80 -6.13
N ILE A 461 -5.59 12.40 -7.24
CA ILE A 461 -4.86 11.92 -8.42
C ILE A 461 -4.17 13.10 -9.11
N THR A 462 -2.85 13.13 -9.06
CA THR A 462 -2.02 14.18 -9.64
C THR A 462 -1.20 13.64 -10.81
N LYS A 463 -1.01 14.48 -11.83
CA LYS A 463 -0.12 14.18 -12.96
C LYS A 463 1.26 14.77 -12.72
N TYR A 464 2.28 13.92 -12.81
CA TYR A 464 3.68 14.31 -12.70
C TYR A 464 4.33 14.33 -14.08
N SER A 465 5.07 15.40 -14.39
CA SER A 465 5.76 15.56 -15.68
C SER A 465 7.16 14.95 -15.66
N THR A 466 7.81 14.95 -14.49
CA THR A 466 9.15 14.40 -14.28
C THR A 466 9.20 13.61 -12.95
N PRO A 467 10.15 12.66 -12.79
CA PRO A 467 10.34 11.96 -11.51
C PRO A 467 10.70 12.93 -10.38
N GLU A 468 11.46 13.98 -10.66
CA GLU A 468 11.82 15.02 -9.69
C GLU A 468 10.58 15.71 -9.11
N GLN A 469 9.58 16.04 -9.95
CA GLN A 469 8.33 16.65 -9.49
C GLN A 469 7.58 15.77 -8.49
N MET A 470 7.57 14.44 -8.69
CA MET A 470 6.94 13.49 -7.77
C MET A 470 7.68 13.46 -6.42
N ILE A 471 9.01 13.56 -6.46
CA ILE A 471 9.84 13.60 -5.26
C ILE A 471 9.63 14.91 -4.51
N ASP A 472 9.69 16.04 -5.22
CA ASP A 472 9.71 17.37 -4.63
C ASP A 472 8.38 17.78 -4.01
N ASN A 473 7.27 17.46 -4.69
CA ASN A 473 5.96 17.93 -4.28
C ASN A 473 5.30 17.03 -3.22
N ASP A 474 5.55 15.71 -3.27
CA ASP A 474 4.79 14.74 -2.49
C ASP A 474 5.67 13.87 -1.59
N PHE A 475 6.68 13.20 -2.14
CA PHE A 475 7.43 12.22 -1.36
C PHE A 475 8.37 12.87 -0.32
N PHE A 476 9.21 13.83 -0.74
CA PHE A 476 10.26 14.42 0.11
C PHE A 476 9.69 15.19 1.32
N PRO A 477 8.65 16.05 1.18
CA PRO A 477 8.07 16.75 2.33
C PRO A 477 7.48 15.79 3.38
N VAL A 478 6.73 14.78 2.92
CA VAL A 478 6.11 13.77 3.81
C VAL A 478 7.17 12.94 4.52
N ARG A 479 8.23 12.51 3.82
CA ARG A 479 9.31 11.72 4.43
C ARG A 479 10.10 12.56 5.44
N LEU A 480 10.36 13.83 5.16
CA LEU A 480 11.06 14.74 6.07
C LEU A 480 10.25 14.99 7.36
N ASP A 481 8.94 15.23 7.24
CA ASP A 481 8.03 15.33 8.38
C ASP A 481 8.03 14.06 9.24
N LEU A 482 7.95 12.89 8.59
CA LEU A 482 7.97 11.61 9.28
C LEU A 482 9.28 11.39 10.05
N TYR A 483 10.45 11.81 9.53
CA TYR A 483 11.69 11.76 10.30
C TYR A 483 11.69 12.73 11.49
N SER A 484 11.01 13.88 11.39
CA SER A 484 10.84 14.78 12.53
C SER A 484 10.07 14.07 13.65
N ARG A 485 8.91 13.50 13.31
CA ARG A 485 8.08 12.72 14.25
C ARG A 485 8.79 11.47 14.77
N ARG A 486 9.57 10.79 13.92
CA ARG A 486 10.40 9.65 14.31
C ARG A 486 11.46 10.04 15.32
N LYS A 487 12.18 11.14 15.11
CA LYS A 487 13.19 11.62 16.05
C LYS A 487 12.56 11.95 17.40
N GLU A 488 11.41 12.63 17.40
CA GLU A 488 10.66 12.96 18.62
C GLU A 488 10.18 11.70 19.36
N SER A 489 9.59 10.73 18.65
CA SER A 489 9.16 9.44 19.21
C SER A 489 10.34 8.65 19.80
N MET A 490 11.46 8.55 19.07
CA MET A 490 12.66 7.86 19.56
C MET A 490 13.23 8.55 20.80
N MET A 491 13.20 9.89 20.85
CA MET A 491 13.61 10.65 22.04
C MET A 491 12.65 10.42 23.22
N ALA A 492 11.35 10.34 22.97
CA ALA A 492 10.33 10.03 23.97
C ALA A 492 10.53 8.61 24.55
N ASP A 493 10.73 7.61 23.69
CA ASP A 493 10.96 6.21 24.09
C ASP A 493 12.25 6.05 24.91
N LEU A 494 13.36 6.68 24.48
CA LEU A 494 14.61 6.66 25.23
C LEU A 494 14.49 7.42 26.56
N SER A 495 13.75 8.54 26.59
CA SER A 495 13.50 9.30 27.82
C SER A 495 12.67 8.48 28.80
N TYR A 496 11.63 7.80 28.31
CA TYR A 496 10.80 6.88 29.08
C TYR A 496 11.62 5.71 29.64
N ALA A 497 12.42 5.05 28.79
CA ALA A 497 13.28 3.95 29.23
C ALA A 497 14.30 4.38 30.28
N CYS A 498 14.87 5.58 30.13
CA CYS A 498 15.78 6.18 31.10
C CYS A 498 15.09 6.47 32.43
N ALA A 499 13.92 7.13 32.41
CA ALA A 499 13.15 7.42 33.62
C ALA A 499 12.72 6.13 34.35
N LEU A 500 12.25 5.13 33.61
CA LEU A 500 11.87 3.82 34.16
C LEU A 500 13.06 3.12 34.83
N ALA A 501 14.22 3.10 34.16
CA ALA A 501 15.43 2.46 34.70
C ALA A 501 15.98 3.20 35.93
N LYS A 502 15.95 4.54 35.93
CA LYS A 502 16.31 5.37 37.09
C LYS A 502 15.42 5.11 38.29
N ASN A 503 14.10 5.06 38.09
CA ASN A 503 13.17 4.76 39.17
C ASN A 503 13.39 3.36 39.74
N LYS A 504 13.63 2.36 38.89
CA LYS A 504 13.97 1.00 39.34
C LYS A 504 15.29 0.98 40.14
N ALA A 505 16.33 1.65 39.65
CA ALA A 505 17.62 1.71 40.34
C ALA A 505 17.49 2.40 41.72
N ARG A 506 16.78 3.53 41.78
CA ARG A 506 16.49 4.25 43.03
C ARG A 506 15.72 3.40 44.02
N PHE A 507 14.69 2.69 43.55
CA PHE A 507 13.85 1.85 44.39
C PHE A 507 14.63 0.66 44.95
N ILE A 508 15.37 -0.07 44.10
CA ILE A 508 16.18 -1.21 44.55
C ILE A 508 17.26 -0.76 45.53
N ALA A 509 17.92 0.37 45.25
CA ALA A 509 18.94 0.92 46.15
C ALA A 509 18.34 1.24 47.53
N ALA A 510 17.19 1.94 47.58
CA ALA A 510 16.53 2.30 48.82
C ALA A 510 16.08 1.09 49.65
N VAL A 511 15.65 0.01 48.99
CA VAL A 511 15.29 -1.25 49.68
C VAL A 511 16.54 -1.98 50.18
N ALA A 512 17.63 -1.99 49.39
CA ALA A 512 18.87 -2.66 49.76
C ALA A 512 19.64 -1.95 50.89
N THR A 513 19.55 -0.62 50.98
CA THR A 513 20.16 0.18 52.06
C THR A 513 19.33 0.21 53.34
N GLY A 514 18.08 -0.25 53.28
CA GLY A 514 17.13 -0.21 54.41
C GLY A 514 16.41 1.13 54.58
N ASP A 515 16.56 2.06 53.63
CA ASP A 515 15.84 3.35 53.61
C ASP A 515 14.35 3.18 53.26
N LEU A 516 13.99 2.08 52.60
CA LEU A 516 12.63 1.69 52.29
C LEU A 516 12.34 0.29 52.81
N ASP A 517 11.74 0.19 54.00
CA ASP A 517 11.40 -1.12 54.60
C ASP A 517 10.05 -1.62 54.10
N ILE A 518 10.09 -2.44 53.04
CA ILE A 518 8.92 -3.12 52.47
C ILE A 518 8.71 -4.52 53.08
N VAL A 519 9.68 -5.02 53.86
CA VAL A 519 9.75 -6.45 54.26
C VAL A 519 9.45 -6.66 55.75
N GLN A 520 9.82 -5.73 56.65
CA GLN A 520 9.73 -5.95 58.10
C GLN A 520 8.99 -4.89 58.94
N GLY A 521 8.71 -3.67 58.48
CA GLY A 521 7.70 -2.84 59.15
C GLY A 521 7.74 -1.33 58.93
N THR A 522 6.65 -0.80 58.36
CA THR A 522 5.94 0.43 58.81
C THR A 522 4.67 0.67 57.98
N ALA A 523 4.63 0.22 56.72
CA ALA A 523 3.44 0.22 55.85
C ALA A 523 2.70 -1.13 55.94
N LYS A 524 1.60 -1.21 56.70
CA LYS A 524 0.80 -2.45 56.83
C LYS A 524 -0.17 -2.65 55.66
N ARG A 525 -0.35 -1.64 54.80
CA ARG A 525 -1.26 -1.63 53.64
C ARG A 525 -0.56 -1.10 52.41
N LYS A 526 -0.97 -1.58 51.22
CA LYS A 526 -0.45 -1.14 49.90
C LYS A 526 -0.53 0.38 49.72
N GLU A 527 -1.55 1.00 50.31
CA GLU A 527 -1.83 2.45 50.27
C GLU A 527 -0.76 3.29 51.00
N ASP A 528 -0.20 2.78 52.11
CA ASP A 528 0.85 3.46 52.88
C ASP A 528 2.17 3.46 52.09
N THR A 529 2.47 2.36 51.40
CA THR A 529 3.65 2.23 50.52
C THR A 529 3.54 3.16 49.30
N ILE A 530 2.35 3.27 48.70
CA ILE A 530 2.10 4.20 47.59
C ILE A 530 2.29 5.65 48.03
N SER A 531 1.80 6.03 49.22
CA SER A 531 1.99 7.39 49.78
C SER A 531 3.47 7.71 50.00
N LEU A 532 4.25 6.75 50.52
CA LEU A 532 5.71 6.91 50.70
C LEU A 532 6.46 7.08 49.36
N LEU A 533 6.04 6.34 48.32
CA LEU A 533 6.63 6.49 46.97
C LEU A 533 6.33 7.86 46.36
N GLN A 534 5.13 8.40 46.60
CA GLN A 534 4.77 9.76 46.19
C GLN A 534 5.60 10.82 46.93
N GLU A 535 5.79 10.68 48.25
CA GLU A 535 6.63 11.58 49.04
C GLU A 535 8.10 11.58 48.59
N GLN A 536 8.63 10.40 48.22
CA GLN A 536 9.99 10.26 47.70
C GLN A 536 10.14 10.62 46.21
N LYS A 537 9.08 11.13 45.58
CA LYS A 537 9.04 11.56 44.17
C LYS A 537 9.49 10.45 43.22
N PHE A 538 8.90 9.28 43.36
CA PHE A 538 8.91 8.27 42.31
C PHE A 538 7.82 8.61 41.29
N ASP A 539 8.18 8.55 40.00
CA ASP A 539 7.25 8.86 38.93
C ASP A 539 6.14 7.82 38.88
N ALA A 540 4.88 8.24 38.77
CA ALA A 540 3.78 7.31 38.58
C ALA A 540 3.83 6.68 37.18
N MET A 541 3.27 5.48 37.01
CA MET A 541 3.18 4.85 35.69
C MET A 541 2.42 5.73 34.69
N MET A 542 1.43 6.52 35.14
CA MET A 542 0.76 7.51 34.30
C MET A 542 1.71 8.61 33.82
N ASP A 543 2.53 9.18 34.70
CA ASP A 543 3.52 10.21 34.34
C ASP A 543 4.59 9.67 33.38
N LEU A 544 5.02 8.43 33.61
CA LEU A 544 5.93 7.73 32.69
C LEU A 544 5.25 7.46 31.33
N LYS A 545 3.98 7.03 31.31
CA LYS A 545 3.22 6.86 30.06
C LYS A 545 3.02 8.20 29.33
N LEU A 546 2.86 9.33 30.05
CA LEU A 546 2.79 10.67 29.45
C LEU A 546 4.09 11.06 28.72
N ILE A 547 5.26 10.69 29.26
CA ILE A 547 6.55 10.88 28.58
C ILE A 547 6.57 10.12 27.25
N LYS A 548 6.00 8.92 27.21
CA LYS A 548 5.96 8.06 26.01
C LYS A 548 4.93 8.52 24.98
N HIS A 549 3.78 9.01 25.42
CA HIS A 549 2.62 9.31 24.56
C HIS A 549 2.38 10.80 24.32
N ALA A 550 3.35 11.67 24.63
CA ALA A 550 3.19 13.13 24.55
C ALA A 550 2.66 13.68 23.20
N GLN A 551 2.65 12.88 22.12
CA GLN A 551 2.19 13.30 20.78
C GLN A 551 1.50 12.19 19.93
N SER A 552 1.16 11.02 20.50
CA SER A 552 0.57 9.93 19.69
C SER A 552 -0.94 10.12 19.54
N ASP A 553 -1.36 10.97 18.60
CA ASP A 553 -2.76 11.13 18.19
C ASP A 553 -3.25 10.01 17.22
N THR A 554 -2.43 8.98 16.99
CA THR A 554 -2.70 7.90 16.01
C THR A 554 -3.71 6.87 16.55
N LEU A 555 -4.53 6.31 15.65
CA LEU A 555 -5.59 5.34 15.98
C LEU A 555 -5.05 4.06 16.66
N ASP A 556 -3.83 3.63 16.31
CA ASP A 556 -3.18 2.45 16.89
C ASP A 556 -2.87 2.63 18.39
N ALA A 557 -2.54 3.86 18.82
CA ALA A 557 -2.35 4.17 20.24
C ALA A 557 -3.66 4.19 21.04
N LYS A 558 -4.78 4.54 20.39
CA LYS A 558 -6.11 4.54 21.03
C LYS A 558 -6.62 3.12 21.30
N HIS A 559 -6.38 2.17 20.39
CA HIS A 559 -6.75 0.77 20.63
C HIS A 559 -5.82 0.05 21.61
N ALA A 560 -4.54 0.45 21.72
CA ALA A 560 -3.64 -0.07 22.75
C ALA A 560 -4.11 0.28 24.18
N ASP A 561 -4.93 1.33 24.36
CA ASP A 561 -5.48 1.76 25.66
C ASP A 561 -6.84 1.15 26.01
N GLU A 562 -7.57 0.57 25.05
CA GLU A 562 -8.91 -0.01 25.31
C GLU A 562 -8.86 -1.34 26.08
N ASP A 563 -7.74 -2.07 26.05
CA ASP A 563 -7.56 -3.30 26.84
C ASP A 563 -7.25 -3.03 28.34
N GLU A 564 -6.95 -1.78 28.75
CA GLU A 564 -6.64 -1.45 30.15
C GLU A 564 -7.61 -0.46 30.82
N THR A 565 -8.52 0.18 30.08
CA THR A 565 -9.42 1.23 30.63
C THR A 565 -10.78 0.69 31.06
N SER A 566 -10.78 -0.24 32.04
CA SER A 566 -11.97 -0.51 32.87
C SER A 566 -11.90 0.27 34.19
N ASN A 567 -12.93 1.09 34.41
CA ASN A 567 -13.06 2.07 35.48
C ASN A 567 -13.05 1.48 36.92
N ALA A 568 -12.51 2.29 37.84
CA ALA A 568 -12.70 2.31 39.30
C ALA A 568 -11.64 1.73 40.26
N SER A 569 -10.38 1.51 39.84
CA SER A 569 -9.25 1.28 40.78
C SER A 569 -7.89 1.81 40.34
N ALA A 570 -7.85 2.87 39.52
CA ALA A 570 -6.64 3.32 38.81
C ALA A 570 -5.47 3.72 39.75
N SER A 571 -5.74 4.40 40.87
CA SER A 571 -4.67 4.88 41.77
C SER A 571 -3.85 3.78 42.44
N ASN A 572 -4.35 2.54 42.46
CA ASN A 572 -3.71 1.42 43.16
C ASN A 572 -2.76 0.61 42.26
N LYS A 573 -2.68 0.94 40.96
CA LYS A 573 -1.83 0.27 39.96
C LYS A 573 -0.65 1.12 39.48
N ASP A 574 -0.60 2.40 39.86
CA ASP A 574 0.39 3.36 39.33
C ASP A 574 1.85 3.05 39.69
N TYR A 575 2.10 2.23 40.71
CA TYR A 575 3.43 1.83 41.16
C TYR A 575 3.71 0.33 41.04
N ASP A 576 2.83 -0.43 40.36
CA ASP A 576 2.96 -1.88 40.24
C ASP A 576 4.26 -2.31 39.54
N TYR A 577 4.83 -1.46 38.69
CA TYR A 577 6.11 -1.71 38.02
C TYR A 577 7.32 -1.74 38.97
N LEU A 578 7.18 -1.18 40.18
CA LEU A 578 8.18 -1.25 41.27
C LEU A 578 7.79 -2.32 42.29
N LEU A 579 6.52 -2.38 42.68
CA LEU A 579 6.04 -3.25 43.77
C LEU A 579 6.01 -4.74 43.38
N ASN A 580 5.86 -5.06 42.09
CA ASN A 580 5.86 -6.45 41.61
C ASN A 580 7.26 -6.98 41.25
N MET A 581 8.33 -6.27 41.62
CA MET A 581 9.69 -6.72 41.36
C MET A 581 10.02 -7.97 42.21
N PRO A 582 10.63 -9.02 41.63
CA PRO A 582 10.94 -10.24 42.36
C PRO A 582 12.00 -9.96 43.45
N LEU A 583 11.90 -10.65 44.59
CA LEU A 583 12.84 -10.48 45.72
C LEU A 583 14.31 -10.70 45.33
N SER A 584 14.57 -11.53 44.33
CA SER A 584 15.91 -11.77 43.78
C SER A 584 16.52 -10.55 43.07
N SER A 585 15.73 -9.52 42.77
CA SER A 585 16.20 -8.29 42.11
C SER A 585 16.80 -7.27 43.08
N PHE A 586 16.65 -7.47 44.39
CA PHE A 586 17.18 -6.57 45.42
C PHE A 586 18.63 -6.89 45.77
N SER A 587 19.55 -6.62 44.85
CA SER A 587 21.00 -6.72 45.07
C SER A 587 21.72 -5.45 44.60
N LEU A 588 22.85 -5.13 45.23
CA LEU A 588 23.70 -3.99 44.82
C LEU A 588 24.26 -4.18 43.40
N GLU A 589 24.55 -5.42 43.02
CA GLU A 589 24.97 -5.77 41.65
C GLU A 589 23.90 -5.41 40.62
N ARG A 590 22.61 -5.65 40.93
CA ARG A 590 21.51 -5.29 40.04
C ARG A 590 21.32 -3.78 39.92
N VAL A 591 21.60 -3.01 40.98
CA VAL A 591 21.62 -1.54 40.93
C VAL A 591 22.71 -1.06 39.99
N GLU A 592 23.92 -1.64 40.07
CA GLU A 592 25.04 -1.31 39.18
C GLU A 592 24.70 -1.62 37.71
N GLU A 593 24.10 -2.78 37.43
CA GLU A 593 23.60 -3.12 36.09
C GLU A 593 22.58 -2.11 35.55
N LEU A 594 21.62 -1.70 36.38
CA LEU A 594 20.61 -0.70 35.99
C LEU A 594 21.24 0.68 35.76
N ASN A 595 22.19 1.10 36.60
CA ASN A 595 22.91 2.35 36.41
C ASN A 595 23.76 2.35 35.14
N ASN A 596 24.42 1.22 34.83
CA ASN A 596 25.13 1.05 33.56
C ASN A 596 24.16 1.11 32.36
N SER A 597 22.97 0.52 32.48
CA SER A 597 21.93 0.64 31.46
C SER A 597 21.42 2.08 31.31
N VAL A 598 21.25 2.83 32.40
CA VAL A 598 20.87 4.25 32.36
C VAL A 598 21.93 5.06 31.64
N ALA A 599 23.21 4.91 32.01
CA ALA A 599 24.32 5.62 31.36
C ALA A 599 24.38 5.33 29.85
N LYS A 600 24.13 4.09 29.44
CA LYS A 600 24.05 3.70 28.03
C LYS A 600 22.89 4.41 27.30
N VAL A 601 21.68 4.36 27.86
CA VAL A 601 20.48 4.98 27.26
C VAL A 601 20.60 6.51 27.22
N GLU A 602 21.17 7.13 28.24
CA GLU A 602 21.47 8.57 28.24
C GLU A 602 22.51 8.95 27.18
N GLY A 603 23.53 8.11 27.00
CA GLY A 603 24.50 8.25 25.91
C GLY A 603 23.83 8.21 24.53
N GLU A 604 22.99 7.20 24.29
CA GLU A 604 22.21 7.07 23.04
C GLU A 604 21.29 8.27 22.81
N LEU A 605 20.62 8.75 23.86
CA LEU A 605 19.74 9.92 23.82
C LEU A 605 20.51 11.22 23.51
N ASN A 606 21.72 11.39 24.06
CA ASN A 606 22.57 12.53 23.75
C ASN A 606 23.08 12.49 22.31
N ILE A 607 23.43 11.31 21.80
CA ILE A 607 23.77 11.11 20.39
C ILE A 607 22.57 11.49 19.51
N LEU A 608 21.37 10.97 19.81
CA LEU A 608 20.17 11.26 19.04
C LEU A 608 19.79 12.75 19.06
N ARG A 609 19.98 13.45 20.20
CA ARG A 609 19.78 14.90 20.29
C ARG A 609 20.72 15.67 19.35
N SER A 610 21.98 15.25 19.26
CA SER A 610 22.98 15.88 18.41
C SER A 610 22.76 15.67 16.90
N LYS A 611 22.15 14.54 16.50
CA LYS A 611 21.87 14.23 15.10
C LYS A 611 20.76 15.12 14.55
N THR A 612 20.94 15.63 13.34
CA THR A 612 19.87 16.30 12.60
C THR A 612 18.93 15.28 11.95
N ILE A 613 17.77 15.74 11.48
CA ILE A 613 16.82 14.93 10.70
C ILE A 613 17.50 14.42 9.41
N ALA A 614 18.33 15.26 8.79
CA ALA A 614 19.08 14.92 7.59
C ALA A 614 20.14 13.84 7.85
N ASP A 615 20.79 13.84 9.01
CA ASP A 615 21.74 12.80 9.40
C ASP A 615 21.05 11.44 9.55
N LEU A 616 19.89 11.40 10.23
CA LEU A 616 19.10 10.17 10.40
C LEU A 616 18.67 9.58 9.06
N TRP A 617 18.21 10.42 8.13
CA TRP A 617 17.84 9.95 6.80
C TRP A 617 19.07 9.49 6.01
N SER A 618 20.19 10.23 6.08
CA SER A 618 21.43 9.84 5.40
C SER A 618 21.96 8.49 5.88
N GLU A 619 21.89 8.19 7.18
CA GLU A 619 22.26 6.90 7.75
C GLU A 619 21.39 5.75 7.22
N ASP A 620 20.08 5.97 7.06
CA ASP A 620 19.17 4.98 6.46
C ASP A 620 19.51 4.74 4.98
N LEU A 621 19.81 5.81 4.23
CA LEU A 621 20.22 5.73 2.83
C LEU A 621 21.54 4.98 2.66
N ASP A 622 22.51 5.20 3.55
CA ASP A 622 23.81 4.52 3.52
C ASP A 622 23.65 3.01 3.76
N ARG A 623 22.80 2.64 4.73
CA ARG A 623 22.46 1.23 4.99
C ARG A 623 21.81 0.57 3.78
N LEU A 624 20.89 1.26 3.10
CA LEU A 624 20.26 0.75 1.89
C LEU A 624 21.26 0.63 0.73
N GLU A 625 22.08 1.66 0.52
CA GLU A 625 23.07 1.71 -0.55
C GLU A 625 24.09 0.57 -0.44
N GLU A 626 24.52 0.22 0.77
CA GLU A 626 25.40 -0.93 1.02
C GLU A 626 24.78 -2.24 0.52
N HIS A 627 23.49 -2.47 0.80
CA HIS A 627 22.78 -3.68 0.38
C HIS A 627 22.42 -3.68 -1.11
N LEU A 628 22.33 -2.50 -1.74
CA LEU A 628 22.10 -2.37 -3.17
C LEU A 628 23.33 -2.68 -4.02
N LYS A 629 24.54 -2.67 -3.44
CA LYS A 629 25.78 -3.00 -4.15
C LYS A 629 25.70 -4.40 -4.76
N GLY A 630 25.74 -4.47 -6.09
CA GLY A 630 25.64 -5.72 -6.84
C GLY A 630 24.21 -6.24 -7.07
N HIS A 631 23.19 -5.67 -6.43
CA HIS A 631 21.79 -6.07 -6.66
C HIS A 631 21.25 -5.62 -8.02
N MET A 632 21.67 -4.44 -8.46
CA MET A 632 21.21 -3.81 -9.71
C MET A 632 21.97 -4.27 -10.96
N ASN A 633 22.95 -5.16 -10.82
CA ASN A 633 23.80 -5.65 -11.91
C ASN A 633 23.23 -6.89 -12.59
#